data_AF-A0A6C0IA76-F1
#
_entry.id   AF-A0A6C0IA76-F1
#
_cell.length_a   1.000
_cell.length_b   1.000
_cell.length_c   1.000
_cell.angle_alpha   90.00
_cell.angle_beta   90.00
_cell.angle_gamma   90.00
#
_symmetry.space_group_name_H-M   'P 1'
#
loop_
_entity.id
_entity.type
_entity.pdbx_description
1 polymer ?
#
loop_
_entity_poly.entity_id
_entity_poly.type
_entity_poly.pdbx_seq_one_letter_code
_entity_poly.pdbx_strand_id
1 'polypeptide(L)'
;MNKKGAGAPKEAMTGLRVTIDRLFYDETGQIIVSALFGLALALLFRRICKDNCVVYSAPDIKDIEGNVFNLEDTCYKYKSYAIKCNSIDKPLKPYDVNTTPDNLISVPNFFEKIFATSV
;
A
#
# COMPACT_ATOMS: atom_id res chain seq x y z
N MET A 1 20.80 -26.88 -55.31
CA MET A 1 21.90 -26.69 -54.33
C MET A 1 21.36 -25.68 -53.32
N ASN A 2 21.19 -25.89 -52.02
CA ASN A 2 21.76 -26.83 -51.06
C ASN A 2 20.69 -27.01 -49.96
N LYS A 3 20.11 -28.22 -49.85
CA LYS A 3 19.40 -28.65 -48.64
C LYS A 3 20.46 -29.23 -47.71
N LYS A 4 20.67 -28.63 -46.54
CA LYS A 4 21.23 -29.30 -45.34
C LYS A 4 21.09 -28.38 -44.12
N GLY A 5 20.10 -28.70 -43.30
CA GLY A 5 19.95 -28.25 -41.93
C GLY A 5 19.33 -29.41 -41.18
N ALA A 6 20.20 -30.22 -40.57
CA ALA A 6 19.90 -31.52 -40.01
C ALA A 6 18.89 -31.43 -38.85
N GLY A 7 18.10 -32.49 -38.72
CA GLY A 7 17.09 -32.64 -37.69
C GLY A 7 17.64 -32.64 -36.27
N ALA A 8 16.78 -32.20 -35.36
CA ALA A 8 16.94 -32.18 -33.92
C ALA A 8 17.28 -33.55 -33.31
N PRO A 9 17.95 -33.59 -32.14
CA PRO A 9 17.65 -34.59 -31.13
C PRO A 9 16.31 -34.24 -30.46
N LYS A 10 15.35 -35.17 -30.52
CA LYS A 10 14.08 -35.07 -29.82
C LYS A 10 14.28 -35.37 -28.33
N GLU A 11 14.25 -34.34 -27.49
CA GLU A 11 14.00 -34.50 -26.06
C GLU A 11 12.53 -34.21 -25.77
N ALA A 12 11.83 -35.24 -25.29
CA ALA A 12 10.42 -35.20 -24.93
C ALA A 12 10.19 -34.42 -23.64
N MET A 13 10.26 -33.08 -23.70
CA MET A 13 9.63 -32.16 -22.74
C MET A 13 9.43 -30.79 -23.40
N THR A 14 8.61 -30.73 -24.45
CA THR A 14 8.55 -29.55 -25.35
C THR A 14 7.17 -28.91 -25.47
N GLY A 15 6.17 -29.38 -24.72
CA GLY A 15 4.85 -28.74 -24.69
C GLY A 15 4.83 -27.43 -23.88
N LEU A 16 5.44 -27.46 -22.70
CA LEU A 16 5.42 -26.33 -21.76
C LEU A 16 6.20 -25.11 -22.30
N ARG A 17 7.34 -25.33 -22.96
CA ARG A 17 8.18 -24.25 -23.51
C ARG A 17 7.47 -23.44 -24.59
N VAL A 18 6.76 -24.12 -25.50
CA VAL A 18 5.99 -23.45 -26.58
C VAL A 18 4.85 -22.60 -26.02
N THR A 19 4.20 -23.04 -24.93
CA THR A 19 3.15 -22.26 -24.27
C THR A 19 3.70 -21.05 -23.52
N ILE A 20 4.85 -21.18 -22.87
CA ILE A 20 5.55 -20.06 -22.22
C ILE A 20 5.96 -19.01 -23.27
N ASP A 21 6.53 -19.44 -24.40
CA ASP A 21 6.92 -18.52 -25.46
C ASP A 21 5.72 -17.75 -26.01
N ARG A 22 4.57 -18.41 -26.20
CA ARG A 22 3.35 -17.70 -26.61
C ARG A 22 2.80 -16.75 -25.56
N LEU A 23 3.00 -17.02 -24.27
CA LEU A 23 2.50 -16.14 -23.22
C LEU A 23 3.33 -14.85 -23.10
N PHE A 24 4.64 -14.90 -23.34
CA PHE A 24 5.53 -13.75 -23.21
C PHE A 24 5.79 -13.00 -24.52
N TYR A 25 5.70 -13.67 -25.68
CA TYR A 25 6.02 -13.06 -26.98
C TYR A 25 4.80 -12.74 -27.85
N ASP A 26 3.60 -13.15 -27.46
CA ASP A 26 2.35 -12.73 -28.13
C ASP A 26 1.83 -11.42 -27.54
N GLU A 27 1.31 -10.52 -28.39
CA GLU A 27 0.76 -9.23 -27.94
C GLU A 27 -0.38 -9.40 -26.93
N THR A 28 -1.26 -10.39 -27.15
CA THR A 28 -2.37 -10.66 -26.23
C THR A 28 -1.85 -11.28 -24.93
N GLY A 29 -0.83 -12.14 -25.03
CA GLY A 29 -0.15 -12.74 -23.87
C GLY A 29 0.47 -11.69 -22.96
N GLN A 30 1.19 -10.72 -23.51
CA GLN A 30 1.83 -9.64 -22.76
C GLN A 30 0.83 -8.77 -21.98
N ILE A 31 -0.32 -8.45 -22.58
CA ILE A 31 -1.39 -7.67 -21.93
C ILE A 31 -1.96 -8.44 -20.73
N ILE A 32 -2.22 -9.75 -20.90
CA ILE A 32 -2.76 -10.58 -19.82
C ILE A 32 -1.76 -10.71 -18.67
N VAL A 33 -0.49 -10.97 -18.98
CA VAL A 33 0.57 -11.13 -17.99
C VAL A 33 0.80 -9.82 -17.22
N SER A 34 0.86 -8.68 -17.89
CA SER A 34 1.03 -7.38 -17.24
C SER A 34 -0.14 -7.02 -16.31
N ALA A 35 -1.38 -7.28 -16.72
CA ALA A 35 -2.56 -7.08 -15.87
C ALA A 35 -2.54 -8.00 -14.63
N LEU A 36 -2.16 -9.27 -14.79
CA LEU A 36 -2.04 -10.22 -13.69
C LEU A 36 -0.96 -9.81 -12.69
N PHE A 37 0.21 -9.37 -13.17
CA PHE A 37 1.27 -8.90 -12.29
C PHE A 37 0.89 -7.60 -11.58
N GLY A 38 0.22 -6.66 -12.26
CA GLY A 38 -0.31 -5.44 -11.63
C GLY A 38 -1.29 -5.75 -10.50
N LEU A 39 -2.23 -6.68 -10.72
CA LEU A 39 -3.17 -7.13 -9.71
C LEU A 39 -2.46 -7.90 -8.57
N ALA A 40 -1.52 -8.77 -8.90
CA ALA A 40 -0.75 -9.52 -7.90
C ALA A 40 0.07 -8.59 -6.98
N LEU A 41 0.76 -7.60 -7.56
CA LEU A 41 1.49 -6.57 -6.80
C LEU A 41 0.54 -5.75 -5.93
N ALA A 42 -0.62 -5.34 -6.45
CA ALA A 42 -1.61 -4.59 -5.68
C ALA A 42 -2.11 -5.39 -4.46
N LEU A 43 -2.26 -6.71 -4.59
CA LEU A 43 -2.66 -7.59 -3.49
C LEU A 43 -1.54 -7.81 -2.46
N LEU A 44 -0.28 -7.85 -2.89
CA LEU A 44 0.87 -7.96 -1.97
C LEU A 44 1.03 -6.72 -1.08
N PHE A 45 0.74 -5.53 -1.62
CA PHE A 45 0.79 -4.28 -0.87
C PHE A 45 -0.48 -3.99 -0.06
N ARG A 46 -1.52 -4.84 -0.17
CA ARG A 46 -2.71 -4.70 0.66
C ARG A 46 -2.34 -5.07 2.10
N ARG A 47 -2.34 -4.07 2.99
CA ARG A 47 -2.09 -4.27 4.42
C ARG A 47 -3.08 -5.29 4.99
N ILE A 48 -2.62 -6.52 5.21
CA ILE A 48 -3.37 -7.53 5.95
C ILE A 48 -3.17 -7.28 7.43
N CYS A 49 -4.11 -6.59 8.03
CA CYS A 49 -4.09 -6.32 9.46
C CYS A 49 -4.56 -7.59 10.19
N LYS A 50 -3.61 -8.43 10.60
CA LYS A 50 -3.85 -9.62 11.43
C LYS A 50 -2.88 -9.57 12.61
N ASP A 51 -3.43 -9.31 13.79
CA ASP A 51 -2.80 -9.35 15.12
C ASP A 51 -1.63 -8.38 15.40
N ASN A 52 -0.94 -7.82 14.39
CA ASN A 52 0.17 -6.86 14.51
C ASN A 52 -0.12 -5.51 13.84
N CYS A 53 -1.34 -4.99 14.00
CA CYS A 53 -1.63 -3.63 13.55
C CYS A 53 -0.95 -2.64 14.48
N VAL A 54 -0.14 -1.73 13.93
CA VAL A 54 0.35 -0.57 14.68
C VAL A 54 -0.84 0.33 14.98
N VAL A 55 -1.38 0.22 16.20
CA VAL A 55 -2.45 1.08 16.69
C VAL A 55 -1.79 2.36 17.20
N TYR A 56 -2.03 3.47 16.50
CA TYR A 56 -1.63 4.79 16.98
C TYR A 56 -2.68 5.26 18.00
N SER A 57 -2.42 4.98 19.28
CA SER A 57 -3.19 5.55 20.39
C SER A 57 -2.62 6.90 20.78
N ALA A 58 -3.48 7.84 21.15
CA ALA A 58 -3.04 9.06 21.79
C ALA A 58 -2.36 8.72 23.14
N PRO A 59 -1.24 9.38 23.50
CA PRO A 59 -0.58 9.17 24.79
C PRO A 59 -1.48 9.62 25.94
N ASP A 60 -1.31 9.02 27.12
CA ASP A 60 -2.03 9.43 28.32
C ASP A 60 -1.63 10.86 28.69
N ILE A 61 -2.58 11.63 29.24
CA ILE A 61 -2.37 13.01 29.67
C ILE A 61 -1.18 13.12 30.64
N LYS A 62 -1.01 12.10 31.50
CA LYS A 62 0.09 12.05 32.48
C LYS A 62 1.47 11.96 31.84
N ASP A 63 1.57 11.39 30.64
CA ASP A 63 2.83 11.24 29.91
C ASP A 63 3.19 12.52 29.15
N ILE A 64 2.22 13.43 28.95
CA ILE A 64 2.43 14.73 28.30
C ILE A 64 2.67 15.83 29.34
N GLU A 65 1.91 15.83 30.44
CA GLU A 65 2.01 16.86 31.47
C GLU A 65 3.31 16.74 32.27
N GLY A 66 4.10 17.82 32.29
CA GLY A 66 5.37 17.89 33.02
C GLY A 66 6.60 17.59 32.17
N ASN A 67 6.43 17.00 30.99
CA ASN A 67 7.50 16.75 30.04
C ASN A 67 7.70 17.94 29.08
N VAL A 68 8.94 18.11 28.60
CA VAL A 68 9.32 19.12 27.61
C VAL A 68 9.55 18.42 26.28
N PHE A 69 8.82 18.83 25.25
CA PHE A 69 8.93 18.27 23.90
C PHE A 69 9.69 19.25 23.00
N ASN A 70 10.70 18.76 22.29
CA ASN A 70 11.45 19.54 21.30
C ASN A 70 10.86 19.30 19.91
N LEU A 71 10.35 20.35 19.28
CA LEU A 71 9.92 20.35 17.87
C LEU A 71 10.67 21.47 17.14
N GLU A 72 11.39 21.11 16.07
CA GLU A 72 12.05 22.06 15.15
C GLU A 72 12.85 23.14 15.90
N ASP A 73 13.68 22.71 16.87
CA ASP A 73 14.56 23.53 17.71
C ASP A 73 13.87 24.37 18.80
N THR A 74 12.57 24.18 19.01
CA THR A 74 11.80 24.88 20.06
C THR A 74 11.20 23.91 21.08
N CYS A 75 11.27 24.30 22.35
CA CYS A 75 10.81 23.48 23.47
C CYS A 75 9.40 23.88 23.91
N TYR A 76 8.47 22.93 23.89
CA TYR A 76 7.08 23.12 24.29
C TYR A 76 6.75 22.34 25.56
N LYS A 77 5.96 22.96 26.44
CA LYS A 77 5.29 22.30 27.57
C LYS A 77 3.79 22.36 27.34
N TYR A 78 3.15 21.21 27.33
CA TYR A 78 1.70 21.13 27.20
C TYR A 78 1.05 21.04 28.59
N LYS A 79 -0.13 21.64 28.71
CA LYS A 79 -0.98 21.55 29.89
C LYS A 79 -2.38 21.22 29.42
N SER A 80 -2.93 20.11 29.89
CA SER A 80 -4.30 19.74 29.57
C SER A 80 -5.27 20.45 30.50
N TYR A 81 -6.48 20.67 30.03
CA TYR A 81 -7.58 21.14 30.84
C TYR A 81 -8.87 20.49 30.34
N ALA A 82 -9.70 20.02 31.28
CA ALA A 82 -10.97 19.42 30.92
C ALA A 82 -11.92 20.53 30.44
N ILE A 83 -12.40 20.39 29.20
CA ILE A 83 -13.49 21.20 28.67
C ILE A 83 -14.75 20.35 28.55
N LYS A 84 -15.90 21.00 28.70
CA LYS A 84 -17.18 20.35 28.40
C LYS A 84 -17.31 20.25 26.88
N CYS A 85 -17.42 19.04 26.36
CA CYS A 85 -17.64 18.83 24.92
C CYS A 85 -18.94 19.53 24.49
N ASN A 86 -18.83 20.51 23.59
CA ASN A 86 -19.99 21.08 22.93
C ASN A 86 -20.39 20.16 21.76
N SER A 87 -21.65 20.17 21.33
CA SER A 87 -22.11 19.39 20.17
C SER A 87 -21.45 19.79 18.84
N ILE A 88 -20.77 20.93 18.81
CA ILE A 88 -19.96 21.43 17.69
C ILE A 88 -18.56 20.81 17.70
N ASP A 89 -18.01 20.60 18.90
CA ASP A 89 -16.69 20.01 19.06
C ASP A 89 -16.86 18.54 18.76
N LYS A 90 -16.47 18.09 17.56
CA LYS A 90 -16.41 16.67 17.24
C LYS A 90 -15.16 16.12 17.92
N PRO A 91 -15.25 15.52 19.13
CA PRO A 91 -14.06 14.96 19.74
C PRO A 91 -13.54 13.87 18.80
N LEU A 92 -12.22 13.85 18.60
CA LEU A 92 -11.59 12.77 17.86
C LEU A 92 -11.92 11.46 18.57
N LYS A 93 -12.59 10.55 17.88
CA LYS A 93 -12.81 9.20 18.38
C LYS A 93 -11.46 8.45 18.38
N PRO A 94 -11.29 7.47 19.28
CA PRO A 94 -10.15 6.57 19.17
C PRO A 94 -10.11 5.95 17.77
N TYR A 95 -8.91 5.83 17.20
CA TYR A 95 -8.72 5.30 15.85
C TYR A 95 -9.30 3.88 15.75
N ASP A 96 -10.29 3.71 14.87
CA ASP A 96 -10.92 2.41 14.58
C ASP A 96 -10.71 2.06 13.11
N VAL A 97 -10.00 0.96 12.87
CA VAL A 97 -9.64 0.40 11.56
C VAL A 97 -10.84 0.01 10.70
N ASN A 98 -12.00 -0.25 11.32
CA ASN A 98 -13.24 -0.59 10.61
C ASN A 98 -14.05 0.65 10.24
N THR A 99 -13.64 1.82 10.73
CA THR A 99 -14.25 3.10 10.40
C THR A 99 -13.29 3.92 9.54
N THR A 100 -13.83 4.68 8.59
CA THR A 100 -13.04 5.68 7.89
C THR A 100 -12.58 6.73 8.91
N PRO A 101 -11.26 6.99 9.06
CA PRO A 101 -10.76 7.96 10.02
C PRO A 101 -11.30 9.36 9.70
N ASP A 102 -11.79 10.08 10.71
CA ASP A 102 -12.42 11.40 10.55
C ASP A 102 -11.41 12.52 10.19
N ASN A 103 -10.11 12.26 10.38
CA ASN A 103 -9.01 13.16 10.05
C ASN A 103 -8.53 12.99 8.60
N LEU A 104 -9.43 13.08 7.63
CA LEU A 104 -9.06 13.18 6.23
C LEU A 104 -8.64 14.64 5.94
N ILE A 105 -7.33 14.93 6.08
CA ILE A 105 -6.69 15.92 5.21
C ILE A 105 -6.94 15.38 3.81
N SER A 106 -7.74 16.06 2.98
CA SER A 106 -8.18 15.66 1.63
C SER A 106 -7.26 14.60 1.02
N VAL A 107 -7.54 13.32 1.29
CA VAL A 107 -6.65 12.27 0.82
C VAL A 107 -7.02 12.09 -0.64
N PRO A 108 -6.09 12.33 -1.56
CA PRO A 108 -6.37 12.12 -2.97
C PRO A 108 -6.93 10.71 -3.13
N ASN A 109 -7.97 10.58 -3.94
CA ASN A 109 -8.55 9.27 -4.25
C ASN A 109 -7.45 8.31 -4.71
N PHE A 110 -7.67 7.00 -4.55
CA PHE A 110 -6.67 5.97 -4.86
C PHE A 110 -5.93 6.21 -6.19
N PHE A 111 -6.65 6.64 -7.22
CA PHE A 111 -6.08 7.02 -8.51
C PHE A 111 -5.15 8.24 -8.42
N GLU A 112 -5.54 9.32 -7.74
CA GLU A 112 -4.68 10.51 -7.63
C GLU A 112 -3.37 10.25 -6.87
N LYS A 113 -3.36 9.39 -5.84
CA LYS A 113 -2.09 9.02 -5.17
C LYS A 113 -1.14 8.22 -6.07
N ILE A 114 -1.69 7.34 -6.90
CA ILE A 114 -0.92 6.47 -7.80
C ILE A 114 -0.33 7.27 -8.98
N PHE A 115 -1.06 8.28 -9.49
CA PHE A 115 -0.62 9.05 -10.67
C PHE A 115 0.03 10.41 -10.34
N ALA A 116 0.01 10.88 -9.09
CA ALA A 116 0.70 12.11 -8.68
C ALA A 116 2.20 11.94 -8.41
N THR A 117 2.72 10.71 -8.33
CA THR A 117 4.16 10.42 -8.15
C THR A 117 4.89 10.12 -9.48
N SER A 118 4.22 10.30 -10.61
CA SER A 118 4.78 10.07 -11.95
C SER A 118 4.96 11.36 -12.77
N VAL A 119 5.28 12.47 -12.11
CA VAL A 119 5.85 13.70 -12.72
C VAL A 119 7.06 14.13 -11.89
#